data_AF-A0A257GV14-F1
#
_entry.id   AF-A0A257GV14-F1
#
_cell.length_a   1.000
_cell.length_b   1.000
_cell.length_c   1.000
_cell.angle_alpha   90.00
_cell.angle_beta   90.00
_cell.angle_gamma   90.00
#
_symmetry.space_group_name_H-M   'P 1'
#
loop_
_entity.id
_entity.type
_entity.pdbx_description
1 polymer ?
#
loop_
_entity_poly.entity_id
_entity_poly.type
_entity_poly.pdbx_seq_one_letter_code
_entity_poly.pdbx_strand_id
1 'polypeptide(L)'
;SRLSWISMLFGAGMGIGLVFYGVGEPVTHFMSSMAGGAGAPLGGAAGDAAEARSLAMAATIFDWSLHPWAIYAMVGLALAVFAYDFNLPLSMRSAFYPLLGKSVWGRAGDGIEVLAVLATIFGLATSLGLGAQQAMAGITYLYGIPSSALSIVGLIAVMGFVTFLSVRGGIDRGIRILSELNMWVAFALLVFSLATGATLTLLGDIGANIVAYLKYLPALSNPVARGDAGFYHDWTVYYWAWWISWSPCVGMFMARISLGRTVREFMAGALLAPTLLGILWLTIFGDASIAHIVAGDAGGLAKASLDQQLFVLLGTLPWAQITSF
;
A
#
# COMPACT_ATOMS: atom_id res chain seq x y z
N SER A 1 6.24 7.28 23.82
CA SER A 1 7.50 7.98 23.46
C SER A 1 7.48 8.39 21.99
N ARG A 2 8.40 9.25 21.51
CA ARG A 2 8.50 9.58 20.06
C ARG A 2 8.74 8.34 19.20
N LEU A 3 9.61 7.44 19.65
CA LEU A 3 9.91 6.18 18.97
C LEU A 3 8.65 5.30 18.82
N SER A 4 7.91 5.10 19.91
CA SER A 4 6.65 4.33 19.88
C SER A 4 5.62 4.92 18.91
N TRP A 5 5.52 6.24 18.81
CA TRP A 5 4.61 6.89 17.87
C TRP A 5 5.03 6.67 16.41
N ILE A 6 6.31 6.81 16.09
CA ILE A 6 6.85 6.51 14.76
C ILE A 6 6.65 5.03 14.42
N SER A 7 6.86 4.11 15.37
CA SER A 7 6.59 2.68 15.19
C SER A 7 5.11 2.38 14.92
N MET A 8 4.18 3.13 15.53
CA MET A 8 2.75 2.97 15.26
C MET A 8 2.37 3.49 13.87
N LEU A 9 2.95 4.60 13.43
CA LEU A 9 2.80 5.09 12.05
C LEU A 9 3.36 4.08 11.03
N PHE A 10 4.49 3.46 11.36
CA PHE A 10 5.10 2.40 10.57
C PHE A 10 4.18 1.18 10.44
N GLY A 11 3.68 0.66 11.57
CA GLY A 11 2.78 -0.50 11.59
C GLY A 11 1.46 -0.25 10.86
N ALA A 12 0.97 0.99 10.84
CA ALA A 12 -0.24 1.35 10.11
C ALA A 12 -0.05 1.40 8.58
N GLY A 13 1.18 1.57 8.08
CA GLY A 13 1.47 1.57 6.64
C GLY A 13 1.73 0.21 6.03
N MET A 14 2.06 -0.79 6.85
CA MET A 14 2.29 -2.16 6.40
C MET A 14 0.97 -2.90 6.22
N GLY A 15 0.35 -2.76 5.05
CA GLY A 15 -0.90 -3.42 4.69
C GLY A 15 -0.72 -4.55 3.65
N ILE A 16 -1.81 -5.30 3.43
CA ILE A 16 -1.95 -6.29 2.34
C ILE A 16 -1.50 -5.70 0.99
N GLY A 17 -1.80 -4.41 0.77
CA GLY A 17 -1.42 -3.68 -0.43
C GLY A 17 0.07 -3.74 -0.77
N LEU A 18 0.97 -3.51 0.20
CA LEU A 18 2.42 -3.55 -0.03
C LEU A 18 2.92 -4.96 -0.36
N VAL A 19 2.30 -5.99 0.22
CA VAL A 19 2.66 -7.38 -0.05
C VAL A 19 2.16 -7.81 -1.43
N PHE A 20 0.96 -7.36 -1.81
CA PHE A 20 0.35 -7.66 -3.11
C PHE A 20 1.06 -6.94 -4.26
N TYR A 21 1.17 -5.62 -4.16
CA TYR A 21 1.70 -4.77 -5.23
C TYR A 21 3.22 -4.59 -5.16
N GLY A 22 3.89 -4.94 -4.05
CA GLY A 22 5.33 -4.71 -3.90
C GLY A 22 6.23 -5.48 -4.86
N VAL A 23 5.71 -6.58 -5.42
CA VAL A 23 6.30 -7.28 -6.58
C VAL A 23 5.50 -6.98 -7.83
N GLY A 24 4.17 -7.10 -7.70
CA GLY A 24 3.21 -7.05 -8.79
C GLY A 24 3.31 -5.81 -9.69
N GLU A 25 3.34 -4.66 -9.03
CA GLU A 25 3.28 -3.37 -9.71
C GLU A 25 4.60 -2.98 -10.38
N PRO A 26 5.78 -3.05 -9.72
CA PRO A 26 7.07 -2.83 -10.38
C PRO A 26 7.27 -3.69 -11.63
N VAL A 27 6.92 -4.98 -11.55
CA VAL A 27 7.04 -5.91 -12.68
C VAL A 27 6.11 -5.51 -13.81
N THR A 28 4.86 -5.17 -13.50
CA THR A 28 3.88 -4.78 -14.52
C THR A 28 4.28 -3.47 -15.20
N HIS A 29 4.71 -2.47 -14.43
CA HIS A 29 5.18 -1.19 -14.99
C HIS A 29 6.47 -1.35 -15.77
N PHE A 30 7.38 -2.23 -15.35
CA PHE A 30 8.59 -2.52 -16.10
C PHE A 30 8.27 -3.14 -17.46
N MET A 31 7.36 -4.12 -17.49
CA MET A 31 6.99 -4.81 -18.72
C MET A 31 6.21 -3.91 -19.67
N SER A 32 5.27 -3.11 -19.16
CA SER A 32 4.58 -2.11 -19.98
C SER A 32 5.55 -1.03 -20.47
N SER A 33 6.49 -0.57 -19.64
CA SER A 33 7.51 0.42 -20.03
C SER A 33 8.45 -0.09 -21.12
N MET A 34 8.84 -1.37 -21.06
CA MET A 34 9.64 -2.02 -22.11
C MET A 34 8.90 -2.14 -23.43
N ALA A 35 7.57 -2.32 -23.40
CA ALA A 35 6.74 -2.36 -24.60
C ALA A 35 6.43 -0.96 -25.15
N GLY A 36 6.25 0.01 -24.26
CA GLY A 36 5.80 1.37 -24.56
C GLY A 36 4.31 1.46 -24.87
N GLY A 37 3.81 2.69 -24.96
CA GLY A 37 2.43 3.00 -25.35
C GLY A 37 1.53 3.43 -24.18
N ALA A 38 0.21 3.47 -24.43
CA ALA A 38 -0.73 4.13 -23.52
C ALA A 38 -0.93 3.43 -22.16
N GLY A 39 -0.57 2.16 -22.05
CA GLY A 39 -0.61 1.39 -20.79
C GLY A 39 0.68 1.48 -19.97
N ALA A 40 1.71 2.17 -20.48
CA ALA A 40 2.98 2.33 -19.80
C ALA A 40 3.03 3.70 -19.09
N PRO A 41 3.60 3.77 -17.86
CA PRO A 41 3.80 5.05 -17.20
C PRO A 41 4.55 6.02 -18.12
N LEU A 42 4.03 7.24 -18.31
CA LEU A 42 4.62 8.27 -19.16
C LEU A 42 4.96 7.83 -20.60
N GLY A 43 4.26 6.81 -21.12
CA GLY A 43 4.47 6.27 -22.47
C GLY A 43 5.56 5.21 -22.58
N GLY A 44 6.25 4.90 -21.48
CA GLY A 44 7.29 3.88 -21.41
C GLY A 44 8.65 4.32 -21.97
N ALA A 45 9.58 3.38 -22.01
CA ALA A 45 10.94 3.54 -22.51
C ALA A 45 11.29 2.33 -23.39
N ALA A 46 10.61 2.22 -24.52
CA ALA A 46 10.65 1.04 -25.36
C ALA A 46 12.09 0.70 -25.81
N GLY A 47 12.53 -0.52 -25.49
CA GLY A 47 13.87 -1.01 -25.82
C GLY A 47 15.01 -0.53 -24.89
N ASP A 48 14.73 0.34 -23.91
CA ASP A 48 15.69 0.77 -22.89
C ASP A 48 15.33 0.19 -21.52
N ALA A 49 15.98 -0.92 -21.16
CA ALA A 49 15.73 -1.61 -19.90
C ALA A 49 16.10 -0.79 -18.66
N ALA A 50 17.12 0.07 -18.74
CA ALA A 50 17.56 0.86 -17.59
C ALA A 50 16.56 1.99 -17.30
N GLU A 51 16.15 2.71 -18.34
CA GLU A 51 15.13 3.76 -18.23
C GLU A 51 13.75 3.16 -17.88
N ALA A 52 13.38 2.03 -18.49
CA ALA A 52 12.13 1.33 -18.17
C ALA A 52 12.06 0.91 -16.70
N ARG A 53 13.17 0.42 -16.13
CA ARG A 53 13.27 0.11 -14.69
C ARG A 53 13.10 1.38 -13.84
N SER A 54 13.82 2.45 -14.17
CA SER A 54 13.76 3.71 -13.43
C SER A 54 12.35 4.30 -13.40
N LEU A 55 11.69 4.28 -14.55
CA LEU A 55 10.31 4.76 -14.73
C LEU A 55 9.30 3.87 -14.00
N ALA A 56 9.45 2.55 -14.08
CA ALA A 56 8.60 1.60 -13.37
C ALA A 56 8.65 1.80 -11.86
N MET A 57 9.87 1.87 -11.30
CA MET A 57 10.06 2.10 -9.87
C MET A 57 9.57 3.49 -9.44
N ALA A 58 9.79 4.53 -10.26
CA ALA A 58 9.28 5.87 -9.97
C ALA A 58 7.74 5.92 -9.95
N ALA A 59 7.08 5.24 -10.88
CA ALA A 59 5.62 5.14 -10.94
C ALA A 59 5.06 4.38 -9.73
N THR A 60 5.63 3.22 -9.39
CA THR A 60 5.22 2.47 -8.19
C THR A 60 5.45 3.29 -6.92
N ILE A 61 6.61 3.91 -6.76
CA ILE A 61 6.91 4.74 -5.58
C ILE A 61 5.93 5.92 -5.50
N PHE A 62 5.56 6.51 -6.63
CA PHE A 62 4.60 7.61 -6.69
C PHE A 62 3.23 7.24 -6.10
N ASP A 63 2.74 6.04 -6.38
CA ASP A 63 1.42 5.57 -5.95
C ASP A 63 1.38 5.19 -4.45
N TRP A 64 2.52 4.88 -3.83
CA TRP A 64 2.62 4.36 -2.46
C TRP A 64 3.34 5.28 -1.45
N SER A 65 3.95 6.36 -1.93
CA SER A 65 4.78 7.27 -1.10
C SER A 65 4.03 8.54 -0.72
N LEU A 66 4.55 9.73 -1.04
CA LEU A 66 4.05 10.98 -0.46
C LEU A 66 2.54 11.22 -0.66
N HIS A 67 1.98 10.79 -1.79
CA HIS A 67 0.58 11.06 -2.14
C HIS A 67 -0.44 10.42 -1.17
N PRO A 68 -0.49 9.09 -0.98
CA PRO A 68 -1.40 8.49 0.00
C PRO A 68 -1.22 9.08 1.40
N TRP A 69 0.03 9.22 1.83
CA TRP A 69 0.35 9.73 3.16
C TRP A 69 -0.06 11.18 3.36
N ALA A 70 -0.04 12.01 2.31
CA ALA A 70 -0.54 13.38 2.35
C ALA A 70 -2.07 13.42 2.50
N ILE A 71 -2.81 12.53 1.84
CA ILE A 71 -4.27 12.42 2.01
C ILE A 71 -4.59 12.07 3.47
N TYR A 72 -3.90 11.05 4.01
CA TYR A 72 -4.11 10.60 5.38
C TYR A 72 -3.70 11.64 6.41
N ALA A 73 -2.56 12.29 6.22
CA ALA A 73 -2.08 13.35 7.11
C ALA A 73 -3.03 14.55 7.09
N MET A 74 -3.58 14.93 5.93
CA MET A 74 -4.54 16.02 5.83
C MET A 74 -5.81 15.73 6.65
N VAL A 75 -6.41 14.55 6.49
CA VAL A 75 -7.60 14.15 7.27
C VAL A 75 -7.26 14.02 8.75
N GLY A 76 -6.13 13.37 9.08
CA GLY A 76 -5.70 13.17 10.46
C GLY A 76 -5.38 14.47 11.18
N LEU A 77 -4.76 15.43 10.50
CA LEU A 77 -4.49 16.75 11.06
C LEU A 77 -5.79 17.51 11.33
N ALA A 78 -6.72 17.51 10.37
CA ALA A 78 -8.01 18.16 10.54
C ALA A 78 -8.75 17.58 11.76
N LEU A 79 -8.84 16.25 11.86
CA LEU A 79 -9.46 15.59 13.01
C LEU A 79 -8.73 15.90 14.32
N ALA A 80 -7.40 15.85 14.35
CA ALA A 80 -6.61 16.11 15.55
C ALA A 80 -6.81 17.54 16.07
N VAL A 81 -6.75 18.54 15.19
CA VAL A 81 -6.93 19.95 15.57
C VAL A 81 -8.33 20.17 16.14
N PHE A 82 -9.38 19.74 15.44
CA PHE A 82 -10.74 19.98 15.92
C PHE A 82 -11.09 19.17 17.17
N ALA A 83 -10.56 17.95 17.30
CA ALA A 83 -10.80 17.14 18.48
C ALA A 83 -10.06 17.66 19.71
N TYR A 84 -8.78 18.04 19.57
CA TYR A 84 -7.92 18.30 20.71
C TYR A 84 -7.72 19.79 21.03
N ASP A 85 -7.67 20.66 20.01
CA ASP A 85 -7.48 22.10 20.23
C ASP A 85 -8.83 22.82 20.38
N PHE A 86 -9.85 22.39 19.63
CA PHE A 86 -11.21 22.96 19.70
C PHE A 86 -12.17 22.17 20.59
N ASN A 87 -11.71 21.07 21.20
CA ASN A 87 -12.49 20.22 22.10
C ASN A 87 -13.82 19.73 21.48
N LEU A 88 -13.82 19.42 20.19
CA LEU A 88 -14.95 18.81 19.50
C LEU A 88 -14.87 17.27 19.57
N PRO A 89 -16.00 16.56 19.39
CA PRO A 89 -15.98 15.11 19.19
C PRO A 89 -15.00 14.70 18.09
N LEU A 90 -14.24 13.61 18.31
CA LEU A 90 -13.37 13.02 17.29
C LEU A 90 -14.21 12.28 16.25
N SER A 91 -14.78 13.04 15.32
CA SER A 91 -15.66 12.58 14.26
C SER A 91 -15.42 13.38 12.97
N MET A 92 -15.74 12.80 11.81
CA MET A 92 -15.47 13.43 10.52
C MET A 92 -16.25 14.73 10.36
N ARG A 93 -17.49 14.80 10.85
CA ARG A 93 -18.29 16.03 10.83
C ARG A 93 -17.62 17.20 11.56
N SER A 94 -16.83 16.94 12.61
CA SER A 94 -16.15 17.99 13.38
C SER A 94 -15.09 18.71 12.55
N ALA A 95 -14.44 18.02 11.61
CA ALA A 95 -13.47 18.63 10.70
C ALA A 95 -14.08 19.70 9.79
N PHE A 96 -15.40 19.67 9.58
CA PHE A 96 -16.13 20.63 8.74
C PHE A 96 -16.76 21.77 9.53
N TYR A 97 -16.59 21.82 10.86
CA TYR A 97 -17.14 22.88 11.71
C TYR A 97 -16.76 24.31 11.26
N PRO A 98 -15.53 24.60 10.80
CA PRO A 98 -15.18 25.94 10.31
C PRO A 98 -15.98 26.40 9.08
N LEU A 99 -16.43 25.46 8.26
CA LEU A 99 -17.15 25.75 7.01
C LEU A 99 -18.66 25.76 7.21
N LEU A 100 -19.18 24.84 8.04
CA LEU A 100 -20.61 24.60 8.19
C LEU A 100 -21.17 25.10 9.53
N GLY A 101 -20.32 25.52 10.46
CA GLY A 101 -20.69 25.97 11.80
C GLY A 101 -21.53 24.93 12.54
N LYS A 102 -22.63 25.37 13.16
CA LYS A 102 -23.54 24.48 13.91
C LYS A 102 -24.27 23.45 13.04
N SER A 103 -24.29 23.61 11.71
CA SER A 103 -24.97 22.68 10.80
C SER A 103 -24.33 21.29 10.77
N VAL A 104 -23.09 21.14 11.24
CA VAL A 104 -22.45 19.82 11.40
C VAL A 104 -23.16 18.93 12.42
N TRP A 105 -24.00 19.50 13.29
CA TRP A 105 -24.81 18.74 14.27
C TRP A 105 -26.19 18.36 13.74
N GLY A 106 -26.48 18.65 12.46
CA GLY A 106 -27.70 18.25 11.79
C GLY A 106 -27.43 17.39 10.55
N ARG A 107 -28.40 17.39 9.63
CA ARG A 107 -28.40 16.52 8.43
C ARG A 107 -27.15 16.64 7.56
N ALA A 108 -26.53 17.83 7.50
CA ALA A 108 -25.30 18.04 6.74
C ALA A 108 -24.13 17.23 7.32
N GLY A 109 -23.96 17.24 8.65
CA GLY A 109 -22.94 16.43 9.31
C GLY A 109 -23.24 14.94 9.31
N ASP A 110 -24.52 14.55 9.39
CA ASP A 110 -24.91 13.14 9.22
C ASP A 110 -24.55 12.63 7.82
N GLY A 111 -24.75 13.45 6.78
CA GLY A 111 -24.30 13.14 5.42
C GLY A 111 -22.79 12.92 5.33
N ILE A 112 -21.99 13.76 6.01
CA ILE A 112 -20.53 13.60 6.07
C ILE A 112 -20.14 12.28 6.74
N GLU A 113 -20.75 11.92 7.88
CA GLU A 113 -20.47 10.65 8.54
C GLU A 113 -20.88 9.44 7.70
N VAL A 114 -22.05 9.48 7.06
CA VAL A 114 -22.50 8.39 6.19
C VAL A 114 -21.52 8.19 5.04
N LEU A 115 -21.07 9.28 4.40
CA LEU A 115 -20.06 9.20 3.34
C LEU A 115 -18.73 8.65 3.86
N ALA A 116 -18.28 9.09 5.05
CA ALA A 116 -17.05 8.58 5.65
C ALA A 116 -17.11 7.09 5.99
N VAL A 117 -18.25 6.61 6.52
CA VAL A 117 -18.49 5.20 6.81
C VAL A 117 -18.54 4.38 5.52
N LEU A 118 -19.28 4.84 4.51
CA LEU A 118 -19.35 4.15 3.21
C LEU A 118 -17.98 4.08 2.54
N ALA A 119 -17.24 5.20 2.50
CA ALA A 119 -15.88 5.26 1.99
C ALA A 119 -14.97 4.23 2.69
N THR A 120 -15.03 4.19 4.02
CA THR A 120 -14.26 3.23 4.82
C THR A 120 -14.64 1.78 4.50
N ILE A 121 -15.94 1.47 4.39
CA ILE A 121 -16.42 0.13 4.06
C ILE A 121 -15.89 -0.32 2.69
N PHE A 122 -16.00 0.54 1.66
CA PHE A 122 -15.55 0.19 0.32
C PHE A 122 -14.04 0.01 0.26
N GLY A 123 -13.26 0.89 0.87
CA GLY A 123 -11.81 0.74 0.87
C GLY A 123 -11.34 -0.48 1.68
N LEU A 124 -11.99 -0.81 2.80
CA LEU A 124 -11.71 -2.04 3.54
C LEU A 124 -12.08 -3.29 2.73
N ALA A 125 -13.22 -3.26 2.02
CA ALA A 125 -13.65 -4.36 1.15
C ALA A 125 -12.65 -4.64 0.02
N THR A 126 -12.11 -3.60 -0.63
CA THR A 126 -11.05 -3.75 -1.64
C THR A 126 -9.83 -4.47 -1.08
N SER A 127 -9.35 -4.03 0.09
CA SER A 127 -8.16 -4.60 0.72
C SER A 127 -8.36 -6.07 1.13
N LEU A 128 -9.55 -6.40 1.66
CA LEU A 128 -9.93 -7.77 2.00
C LEU A 128 -10.03 -8.65 0.75
N GLY A 129 -10.61 -8.13 -0.33
CA GLY A 129 -10.73 -8.83 -1.61
C GLY A 129 -9.36 -9.17 -2.20
N LEU A 130 -8.45 -8.20 -2.27
CA LEU A 130 -7.07 -8.40 -2.74
C LEU A 130 -6.32 -9.43 -1.88
N GLY A 131 -6.44 -9.32 -0.55
CA GLY A 131 -5.82 -10.27 0.37
C GLY A 131 -6.35 -11.69 0.22
N ALA A 132 -7.66 -11.84 0.03
CA ALA A 132 -8.28 -13.14 -0.20
C ALA A 132 -7.89 -13.73 -1.56
N GLN A 133 -7.80 -12.91 -2.61
CA GLN A 133 -7.29 -13.34 -3.92
C GLN A 133 -5.85 -13.83 -3.81
N GLN A 134 -4.98 -13.07 -3.16
CA GLN A 134 -3.58 -13.45 -2.96
C GLN A 134 -3.43 -14.72 -2.13
N ALA A 135 -4.17 -14.83 -1.03
CA ALA A 135 -4.16 -16.03 -0.20
C ALA A 135 -4.66 -17.25 -0.98
N MET A 136 -5.73 -17.10 -1.76
CA MET A 136 -6.23 -18.18 -2.61
C MET A 136 -5.22 -18.54 -3.72
N ALA A 137 -4.55 -17.55 -4.32
CA ALA A 137 -3.50 -17.78 -5.31
C ALA A 137 -2.35 -18.63 -4.73
N GLY A 138 -1.93 -18.33 -3.50
CA GLY A 138 -0.97 -19.15 -2.76
C GLY A 138 -1.47 -20.57 -2.51
N ILE A 139 -2.72 -20.73 -2.04
CA ILE A 139 -3.32 -22.05 -1.83
C ILE A 139 -3.38 -22.85 -3.15
N THR A 140 -3.74 -22.20 -4.26
CA THR A 140 -3.74 -22.82 -5.59
C THR A 140 -2.35 -23.25 -6.01
N TYR A 141 -1.34 -22.39 -5.81
CA TYR A 141 0.05 -22.66 -6.14
C TYR A 141 0.60 -23.86 -5.36
N LEU A 142 0.26 -23.97 -4.07
CA LEU A 142 0.81 -24.97 -3.16
C LEU A 142 0.07 -26.31 -3.15
N TYR A 143 -1.27 -26.26 -3.15
CA TYR A 143 -2.12 -27.42 -2.95
C TYR A 143 -2.91 -27.80 -4.21
N GLY A 144 -2.77 -27.05 -5.30
CA GLY A 144 -3.50 -27.30 -6.55
C GLY A 144 -5.01 -27.04 -6.47
N ILE A 145 -5.50 -26.43 -5.40
CA ILE A 145 -6.93 -26.12 -5.23
C ILE A 145 -7.29 -24.97 -6.19
N PRO A 146 -8.24 -25.14 -7.13
CA PRO A 146 -8.53 -24.10 -8.11
C PRO A 146 -8.99 -22.78 -7.48
N SER A 147 -8.39 -21.67 -7.93
CA SER A 147 -8.87 -20.32 -7.61
C SER A 147 -10.11 -20.02 -8.45
N SER A 148 -11.24 -19.81 -7.77
CA SER A 148 -12.53 -19.50 -8.34
C SER A 148 -13.23 -18.48 -7.46
N ALA A 149 -14.21 -17.75 -7.99
CA ALA A 149 -14.99 -16.81 -7.19
C ALA A 149 -15.60 -17.49 -5.94
N LEU A 150 -16.02 -18.76 -6.07
CA LEU A 150 -16.58 -19.52 -4.96
C LEU A 150 -15.54 -19.87 -3.89
N SER A 151 -14.32 -20.28 -4.29
CA SER A 151 -13.26 -20.59 -3.32
C SER A 151 -12.74 -19.33 -2.61
N ILE A 152 -12.65 -18.19 -3.31
CA ILE A 152 -12.33 -16.89 -2.69
C ILE A 152 -13.41 -16.46 -1.69
N VAL A 153 -14.69 -16.54 -2.06
CA VAL A 153 -15.81 -16.21 -1.15
C VAL A 153 -15.83 -17.16 0.05
N GLY A 154 -15.57 -18.45 -0.16
CA GLY A 154 -15.43 -19.43 0.91
C GLY A 154 -14.29 -19.08 1.87
N LEU A 155 -13.13 -18.70 1.35
CA LEU A 155 -11.99 -18.27 2.15
C LEU A 155 -12.31 -17.01 2.97
N ILE A 156 -12.95 -16.02 2.37
CA ILE A 156 -13.42 -14.80 3.07
C ILE A 156 -14.38 -15.18 4.21
N ALA A 157 -15.32 -16.10 3.96
CA ALA A 157 -16.27 -16.54 4.97
C ALA A 157 -15.56 -17.22 6.16
N VAL A 158 -14.56 -18.07 5.89
CA VAL A 158 -13.73 -18.71 6.92
C VAL A 158 -12.94 -17.67 7.72
N MET A 159 -12.24 -16.75 7.04
CA MET A 159 -11.48 -15.67 7.70
C MET A 159 -12.39 -14.77 8.55
N GLY A 160 -13.57 -14.44 8.03
CA GLY A 160 -14.59 -13.67 8.73
C GLY A 160 -15.10 -14.39 9.98
N PHE A 161 -15.34 -15.70 9.89
CA PHE A 161 -15.76 -16.52 11.04
C PHE A 161 -14.67 -16.59 12.12
N VAL A 162 -13.40 -16.79 11.74
CA VAL A 162 -12.27 -16.77 12.68
C VAL A 162 -12.14 -15.41 13.35
N THR A 163 -12.26 -14.32 12.58
CA THR A 163 -12.24 -12.95 13.10
C THR A 163 -13.38 -12.71 14.09
N PHE A 164 -14.59 -13.17 13.78
CA PHE A 164 -15.75 -13.10 14.67
C PHE A 164 -15.50 -13.81 16.01
N LEU A 165 -14.92 -15.02 15.98
CA LEU A 165 -14.54 -15.73 17.20
C LEU A 165 -13.47 -14.98 18.00
N SER A 166 -12.47 -14.39 17.32
CA SER A 166 -11.44 -13.59 17.97
C SER A 166 -12.01 -12.35 18.67
N VAL A 167 -12.96 -11.66 18.03
CA VAL A 167 -13.62 -10.48 18.60
C VAL A 167 -14.42 -10.86 19.85
N ARG A 168 -15.12 -12.00 19.83
CA ARG A 168 -15.87 -12.52 20.98
C ARG A 168 -14.99 -12.89 22.16
N GLY A 169 -13.75 -13.34 21.91
CA GLY A 169 -12.77 -13.73 22.94
C GLY A 169 -12.02 -12.56 23.60
N GLY A 170 -12.24 -11.32 23.16
CA GLY A 170 -11.51 -10.13 23.62
C GLY A 170 -10.54 -9.62 22.54
N ILE A 171 -10.93 -8.51 21.91
CA ILE A 171 -10.23 -7.82 20.80
C ILE A 171 -8.76 -7.54 21.11
N ASP A 172 -8.45 -7.12 22.33
CA ASP A 172 -7.18 -6.46 22.62
C ASP A 172 -5.97 -7.41 22.60
N ARG A 173 -6.14 -8.66 23.06
CA ARG A 173 -5.01 -9.60 23.11
C ARG A 173 -4.77 -10.28 21.76
N GLY A 174 -5.83 -10.71 21.08
CA GLY A 174 -5.74 -11.41 19.80
C GLY A 174 -5.15 -10.54 18.68
N ILE A 175 -5.70 -9.32 18.51
CA ILE A 175 -5.23 -8.40 17.46
C ILE A 175 -3.79 -7.98 17.71
N ARG A 176 -3.39 -7.76 18.97
CA ARG A 176 -2.02 -7.39 19.29
C ARG A 176 -1.02 -8.48 18.89
N ILE A 177 -1.26 -9.74 19.29
CA ILE A 177 -0.36 -10.86 18.95
C ILE A 177 -0.27 -11.03 17.44
N LEU A 178 -1.40 -11.03 16.74
CA LEU A 178 -1.42 -11.17 15.28
C LEU A 178 -0.70 -10.02 14.58
N SER A 179 -0.85 -8.78 15.07
CA SER A 179 -0.15 -7.62 14.53
C SER A 179 1.36 -7.68 14.77
N GLU A 180 1.79 -8.09 15.96
CA GLU A 180 3.22 -8.28 16.29
C GLU A 180 3.84 -9.40 15.43
N LEU A 181 3.17 -10.54 15.29
CA LEU A 181 3.62 -11.64 14.42
C LEU A 181 3.71 -11.21 12.96
N ASN A 182 2.70 -10.50 12.45
CA ASN A 182 2.71 -9.97 11.09
C ASN A 182 3.93 -9.07 10.83
N MET A 183 4.28 -8.21 11.78
CA MET A 183 5.48 -7.37 11.67
C MET A 183 6.76 -8.17 11.65
N TRP A 184 6.88 -9.22 12.48
CA TRP A 184 8.05 -10.09 12.44
C TRP A 184 8.15 -10.88 11.14
N VAL A 185 7.05 -11.38 10.60
CA VAL A 185 7.02 -12.09 9.31
C VAL A 185 7.41 -11.15 8.17
N ALA A 186 6.81 -9.96 8.11
CA ALA A 186 7.15 -8.97 7.09
C ALA A 186 8.62 -8.55 7.17
N PHE A 187 9.13 -8.32 8.37
CA PHE A 187 10.55 -8.00 8.58
C PHE A 187 11.47 -9.16 8.16
N ALA A 188 11.12 -10.41 8.52
CA ALA A 188 11.87 -11.59 8.12
C ALA A 188 11.90 -11.76 6.60
N LEU A 189 10.77 -11.55 5.91
CA LEU A 189 10.69 -11.59 4.45
C LEU A 189 11.56 -10.51 3.81
N LEU A 190 11.53 -9.28 4.34
CA LEU A 190 12.37 -8.19 3.84
C LEU A 190 13.86 -8.50 4.00
N VAL A 191 14.28 -8.97 5.17
CA VAL A 191 15.68 -9.34 5.43
C VAL A 191 16.10 -10.52 4.55
N PHE A 192 15.23 -11.52 4.41
CA PHE A 192 15.48 -12.68 3.55
C PHE A 192 15.65 -12.28 2.08
N SER A 193 14.75 -11.46 1.54
CA SER A 193 14.84 -10.98 0.15
C SER A 193 16.09 -10.13 -0.06
N LEU A 194 16.43 -9.26 0.89
CA LEU A 194 17.64 -8.44 0.83
C LEU A 194 18.93 -9.29 0.87
N ALA A 195 18.95 -10.35 1.67
CA ALA A 195 20.12 -11.24 1.84
C ALA A 195 20.30 -12.24 0.70
N THR A 196 19.20 -12.67 0.07
CA THR A 196 19.23 -13.60 -1.07
C THR A 196 19.35 -12.90 -2.42
N GLY A 197 18.96 -11.62 -2.49
CA GLY A 197 19.25 -10.75 -3.62
C GLY A 197 20.67 -10.16 -3.57
N ALA A 198 20.98 -9.29 -4.53
CA ALA A 198 22.22 -8.54 -4.57
C ALA A 198 22.20 -7.39 -3.54
N THR A 199 22.46 -7.70 -2.27
CA THR A 199 22.30 -6.77 -1.12
C THR A 199 22.89 -5.38 -1.36
N LEU A 200 24.14 -5.29 -1.81
CA LEU A 200 24.79 -3.99 -2.03
C LEU A 200 24.15 -3.20 -3.18
N THR A 201 23.69 -3.90 -4.22
CA THR A 201 22.96 -3.31 -5.34
C THR A 201 21.63 -2.76 -4.86
N LEU A 202 20.82 -3.57 -4.16
CA LEU A 202 19.52 -3.15 -3.62
C LEU A 202 19.64 -1.98 -2.65
N LEU A 203 20.68 -1.93 -1.82
CA LEU A 203 20.93 -0.79 -0.93
C LEU A 203 21.27 0.49 -1.71
N GLY A 204 22.04 0.39 -2.79
CA GLY A 204 22.30 1.51 -3.70
C GLY A 204 21.06 1.95 -4.48
N ASP A 205 20.23 0.98 -4.86
CA ASP A 205 19.00 1.19 -5.63
C ASP A 205 17.96 2.00 -4.85
N ILE A 206 17.95 1.93 -3.52
CA ILE A 206 17.07 2.79 -2.70
C ILE A 206 17.34 4.26 -3.00
N GLY A 207 18.62 4.65 -3.05
CA GLY A 207 19.02 6.02 -3.38
C GLY A 207 18.68 6.37 -4.83
N ALA A 208 18.95 5.46 -5.77
CA ALA A 208 18.64 5.67 -7.19
C ALA A 208 17.14 5.84 -7.43
N ASN A 209 16.31 5.03 -6.79
CA ASN A 209 14.85 5.08 -6.88
C ASN A 209 14.26 6.33 -6.25
N ILE A 210 14.83 6.85 -5.15
CA ILE A 210 14.46 8.16 -4.60
C ILE A 210 14.71 9.26 -5.64
N VAL A 211 15.88 9.27 -6.27
CA VAL A 211 16.23 10.26 -7.30
C VAL A 211 15.31 10.13 -8.51
N ALA A 212 15.05 8.91 -8.98
CA ALA A 212 14.13 8.64 -10.08
C ALA A 212 12.71 9.13 -9.75
N TYR A 213 12.20 8.78 -8.56
CA TYR A 213 10.91 9.26 -8.09
C TYR A 213 10.82 10.79 -8.14
N LEU A 214 11.80 11.50 -7.56
CA LEU A 214 11.83 12.96 -7.57
C LEU A 214 11.94 13.54 -8.99
N LYS A 215 12.66 12.87 -9.90
CA LYS A 215 12.80 13.26 -11.30
C LYS A 215 11.46 13.16 -12.05
N TYR A 216 10.74 12.04 -11.93
CA TYR A 216 9.48 11.83 -12.67
C TYR A 216 8.25 12.37 -11.96
N LEU A 217 8.34 12.69 -10.67
CA LEU A 217 7.23 13.17 -9.84
C LEU A 217 6.40 14.27 -10.53
N PRO A 218 6.96 15.37 -11.07
CA PRO A 218 6.15 16.40 -11.72
C PRO A 218 5.35 15.89 -12.92
N ALA A 219 5.93 15.00 -13.73
CA ALA A 219 5.27 14.43 -14.89
C ALA A 219 4.18 13.43 -14.49
N LEU A 220 4.47 12.57 -13.50
CA LEU A 220 3.48 11.62 -12.96
C LEU A 220 2.31 12.33 -12.28
N SER A 221 2.55 13.46 -11.62
CA SER A 221 1.52 14.30 -10.99
C SER A 221 0.64 15.06 -11.99
N ASN A 222 0.98 15.14 -13.28
CA ASN A 222 0.20 15.91 -14.26
C ASN A 222 -1.05 15.12 -14.70
N PRO A 223 -2.29 15.61 -14.47
CA PRO A 223 -3.50 14.95 -14.92
C PRO A 223 -3.96 15.37 -16.32
N VAL A 224 -3.30 16.36 -16.95
CA VAL A 224 -3.77 17.02 -18.17
C VAL A 224 -3.06 16.47 -19.41
N ALA A 225 -3.83 16.21 -20.47
CA ALA A 225 -3.34 15.87 -21.81
C ALA A 225 -2.28 14.75 -21.81
N ARG A 226 -2.59 13.66 -21.10
CA ARG A 226 -1.71 12.51 -20.94
C ARG A 226 -1.77 11.57 -22.15
N GLY A 227 -0.60 11.13 -22.63
CA GLY A 227 -0.47 10.09 -23.67
C GLY A 227 -0.60 8.66 -23.13
N ASP A 228 -0.55 8.48 -21.82
CA ASP A 228 -0.59 7.22 -21.08
C ASP A 228 -1.92 7.00 -20.36
N ALA A 229 -3.04 7.28 -21.04
CA ALA A 229 -4.37 7.23 -20.43
C ALA A 229 -4.73 5.85 -19.82
N GLY A 230 -4.23 4.76 -20.40
CA GLY A 230 -4.43 3.41 -19.85
C GLY A 230 -3.76 3.26 -18.48
N PHE A 231 -2.46 3.59 -18.39
CA PHE A 231 -1.75 3.60 -17.10
C PHE A 231 -2.43 4.52 -16.09
N TYR A 232 -2.75 5.75 -16.51
CA TYR A 232 -3.32 6.76 -15.63
C TYR A 232 -4.65 6.31 -15.01
N HIS A 233 -5.54 5.71 -15.79
CA HIS A 233 -6.84 5.26 -15.30
C HIS A 233 -6.77 3.96 -14.50
N ASP A 234 -6.01 2.97 -14.97
CA ASP A 234 -5.97 1.64 -14.37
C ASP A 234 -5.16 1.60 -13.07
N TRP A 235 -4.20 2.51 -12.90
CA TRP A 235 -3.30 2.56 -11.74
C TRP A 235 -3.49 3.83 -10.92
N THR A 236 -3.08 4.98 -11.45
CA THR A 236 -3.03 6.23 -10.66
C THR A 236 -4.42 6.61 -10.15
N VAL A 237 -5.44 6.70 -11.01
CA VAL A 237 -6.81 7.04 -10.60
C VAL A 237 -7.39 6.00 -9.64
N TYR A 238 -7.12 4.71 -9.89
CA TYR A 238 -7.52 3.62 -9.00
C TYR A 238 -6.94 3.81 -7.59
N TYR A 239 -5.64 4.05 -7.46
CA TYR A 239 -4.98 4.26 -6.17
C TYR A 239 -5.49 5.52 -5.47
N TRP A 240 -5.63 6.64 -6.18
CA TRP A 240 -6.22 7.85 -5.58
C TRP A 240 -7.61 7.60 -5.01
N ALA A 241 -8.48 6.92 -5.75
CA ALA A 241 -9.81 6.56 -5.26
C ALA A 241 -9.73 5.65 -4.02
N TRP A 242 -8.83 4.66 -4.03
CA TRP A 242 -8.61 3.76 -2.90
C TRP A 242 -8.11 4.51 -1.67
N TRP A 243 -7.08 5.34 -1.79
CA TRP A 243 -6.52 6.13 -0.69
C TRP A 243 -7.52 7.15 -0.13
N ILE A 244 -8.29 7.82 -0.98
CA ILE A 244 -9.36 8.70 -0.52
C ILE A 244 -10.39 7.91 0.29
N SER A 245 -10.78 6.72 -0.17
CA SER A 245 -11.75 5.88 0.54
C SER A 245 -11.26 5.41 1.93
N TRP A 246 -9.95 5.19 2.09
CA TRP A 246 -9.31 4.83 3.36
C TRP A 246 -9.06 5.99 4.30
N SER A 247 -9.05 7.21 3.77
CA SER A 247 -8.62 8.40 4.51
C SER A 247 -9.38 8.67 5.81
N PRO A 248 -10.72 8.41 5.95
CA PRO A 248 -11.40 8.63 7.23
C PRO A 248 -10.88 7.70 8.34
N CYS A 249 -10.67 6.42 8.01
CA CYS A 249 -10.19 5.42 8.95
C CYS A 249 -8.74 5.68 9.37
N VAL A 250 -7.85 5.85 8.39
CA VAL A 250 -6.42 6.06 8.64
C VAL A 250 -6.18 7.43 9.29
N GLY A 251 -6.86 8.47 8.82
CA GLY A 251 -6.78 9.80 9.41
C GLY A 251 -7.24 9.81 10.87
N MET A 252 -8.33 9.12 11.20
CA MET A 252 -8.79 9.00 12.59
C MET A 252 -7.78 8.25 13.46
N PHE A 253 -7.18 7.17 12.96
CA PHE A 253 -6.10 6.48 13.66
C PHE A 253 -4.91 7.41 13.92
N MET A 254 -4.44 8.12 12.88
CA MET A 254 -3.32 9.07 12.99
C MET A 254 -3.62 10.17 14.01
N ALA A 255 -4.83 10.72 14.02
CA ALA A 255 -5.25 11.71 15.00
C ALA A 255 -5.14 11.15 16.43
N ARG A 256 -5.72 9.97 16.68
CA ARG A 256 -5.74 9.33 18.02
C ARG A 256 -4.35 9.14 18.62
N ILE A 257 -3.39 8.72 17.81
CA ILE A 257 -2.04 8.39 18.29
C ILE A 257 -1.12 9.63 18.39
N SER A 258 -1.59 10.79 17.91
CA SER A 258 -0.76 12.00 17.76
C SER A 258 -1.11 13.12 18.74
N LEU A 259 -1.89 12.83 19.79
CA LEU A 259 -2.19 13.79 20.85
C LEU A 259 -0.89 14.38 21.46
N GLY A 260 -0.85 15.71 21.60
CA GLY A 260 0.29 16.44 22.17
C GLY A 260 1.48 16.63 21.23
N ARG A 261 1.33 16.34 19.94
CA ARG A 261 2.32 16.64 18.90
C ARG A 261 2.09 18.01 18.30
N THR A 262 3.18 18.69 17.94
CA THR A 262 3.05 19.89 17.12
C THR A 262 2.62 19.52 15.69
N VAL A 263 1.95 20.43 14.99
CA VAL A 263 1.57 20.24 13.58
C VAL A 263 2.76 19.86 12.71
N ARG A 264 3.92 20.49 12.94
CA ARG A 264 5.16 20.19 12.21
C ARG A 264 5.64 18.76 12.45
N GLU A 265 5.69 18.34 13.71
CA GLU A 265 6.07 16.97 14.06
C GLU A 265 5.12 15.95 13.43
N PHE A 266 3.80 16.19 13.55
CA PHE A 266 2.77 15.33 12.96
C PHE A 266 2.95 15.18 11.45
N MET A 267 3.03 16.29 10.71
CA MET A 267 3.16 16.27 9.26
C MET A 267 4.45 15.60 8.82
N ALA A 268 5.59 15.93 9.44
CA ALA A 268 6.87 15.32 9.09
C ALA A 268 6.87 13.80 9.36
N GLY A 269 6.36 13.36 10.52
CA GLY A 269 6.32 11.94 10.86
C GLY A 269 5.33 11.15 10.00
N ALA A 270 4.12 11.68 9.80
CA ALA A 270 3.07 11.04 9.02
C ALA A 270 3.42 10.92 7.52
N LEU A 271 4.21 11.86 6.98
CA LEU A 271 4.66 11.80 5.59
C LEU A 271 5.93 10.97 5.43
N LEU A 272 6.99 11.29 6.17
CA LEU A 272 8.32 10.76 5.89
C LEU A 272 8.49 9.31 6.34
N ALA A 273 8.01 8.95 7.53
CA ALA A 273 8.25 7.62 8.07
C ALA A 273 7.66 6.51 7.19
N PRO A 274 6.38 6.57 6.78
CA PRO A 274 5.82 5.51 5.96
C PRO A 274 6.23 5.62 4.49
N THR A 275 6.55 6.82 3.96
CA THR A 275 7.12 6.98 2.62
C THR A 275 8.47 6.26 2.50
N LEU A 276 9.39 6.48 3.44
CA LEU A 276 10.71 5.85 3.40
C LEU A 276 10.62 4.33 3.55
N LEU A 277 9.67 3.83 4.35
CA LEU A 277 9.39 2.41 4.45
C LEU A 277 8.83 1.85 3.13
N GLY A 278 7.87 2.54 2.52
CA GLY A 278 7.31 2.14 1.23
C GLY A 278 8.41 2.04 0.17
N ILE A 279 9.26 3.05 0.07
CA ILE A 279 10.42 3.05 -0.85
C ILE A 279 11.35 1.88 -0.56
N LEU A 280 11.67 1.61 0.70
CA LEU A 280 12.52 0.48 1.09
C LEU A 280 11.91 -0.86 0.64
N TRP A 281 10.64 -1.09 0.96
CA TRP A 281 9.93 -2.33 0.63
C TRP A 281 9.82 -2.52 -0.88
N LEU A 282 9.31 -1.50 -1.58
CA LEU A 282 9.12 -1.53 -3.04
C LEU A 282 10.45 -1.69 -3.77
N THR A 283 11.53 -1.07 -3.29
CA THR A 283 12.86 -1.24 -3.87
C THR A 283 13.35 -2.68 -3.71
N ILE A 284 13.31 -3.22 -2.49
CA ILE A 284 13.84 -4.57 -2.23
C ILE A 284 13.08 -5.62 -3.06
N PHE A 285 11.75 -5.60 -3.03
CA PHE A 285 10.96 -6.61 -3.74
C PHE A 285 10.86 -6.33 -5.25
N GLY A 286 10.64 -5.07 -5.64
CA GLY A 286 10.48 -4.66 -7.03
C GLY A 286 11.76 -4.82 -7.84
N ASP A 287 12.89 -4.29 -7.36
CA ASP A 287 14.15 -4.39 -8.11
C ASP A 287 14.72 -5.80 -8.11
N ALA A 288 14.56 -6.56 -7.02
CA ALA A 288 14.91 -7.98 -7.05
C ALA A 288 14.12 -8.73 -8.14
N SER A 289 12.82 -8.45 -8.24
CA SER A 289 11.94 -9.03 -9.26
C SER A 289 12.36 -8.66 -10.68
N ILE A 290 12.61 -7.38 -10.93
CA ILE A 290 13.05 -6.89 -12.23
C ILE A 290 14.41 -7.49 -12.60
N ALA A 291 15.34 -7.59 -11.65
CA ALA A 291 16.65 -8.19 -11.88
C ALA A 291 16.54 -9.65 -12.36
N HIS A 292 15.66 -10.45 -11.74
CA HIS A 292 15.42 -11.83 -12.17
C HIS A 292 14.76 -11.93 -13.55
N ILE A 293 13.90 -10.97 -13.92
CA ILE A 293 13.32 -10.90 -15.27
C ILE A 293 14.40 -10.58 -16.30
N VAL A 294 15.24 -9.58 -16.04
CA VAL A 294 16.33 -9.16 -16.93
C VAL A 294 17.39 -10.24 -17.10
N ALA A 295 17.69 -11.00 -16.03
CA ALA A 295 18.60 -12.14 -16.09
C ALA A 295 18.05 -13.32 -16.92
N GLY A 296 16.75 -13.34 -17.23
CA GLY A 296 16.08 -14.44 -17.92
C GLY A 296 15.69 -15.60 -17.00
N ASP A 297 16.00 -15.50 -15.70
CA ASP A 297 15.78 -16.54 -14.69
C ASP A 297 14.31 -16.63 -14.23
N ALA A 298 13.51 -15.58 -14.48
CA ALA A 298 12.12 -15.49 -14.04
C ALA A 298 11.12 -15.28 -15.18
N GLY A 299 11.24 -16.05 -16.27
CA GLY A 299 10.25 -16.03 -17.37
C GLY A 299 8.82 -16.39 -16.94
N GLY A 300 8.65 -17.05 -15.79
CA GLY A 300 7.34 -17.29 -15.16
C GLY A 300 6.78 -16.07 -14.43
N LEU A 301 7.62 -15.20 -13.87
CA LEU A 301 7.21 -14.02 -13.10
C LEU A 301 6.50 -13.00 -14.00
N ALA A 302 7.07 -12.73 -15.18
CA ALA A 302 6.47 -11.82 -16.17
C ALA A 302 5.14 -12.34 -16.76
N LYS A 303 4.85 -13.65 -16.63
CA LYS A 303 3.64 -14.28 -17.14
C LYS A 303 2.61 -14.57 -16.05
N ALA A 304 3.01 -14.49 -14.78
CA ALA A 304 2.15 -14.78 -13.65
C ALA A 304 1.13 -13.66 -13.45
N SER A 305 -0.07 -14.03 -13.02
CA SER A 305 -1.07 -13.05 -12.62
C SER A 305 -0.59 -12.28 -11.39
N LEU A 306 -1.10 -11.06 -11.21
CA LEU A 306 -0.65 -10.13 -10.17
C LEU A 306 -0.65 -10.73 -8.75
N ASP A 307 -1.66 -11.54 -8.46
CA ASP A 307 -1.84 -12.28 -7.20
C ASP A 307 -0.86 -13.45 -7.00
N GLN A 308 -0.24 -13.94 -8.08
CA GLN A 308 0.72 -15.05 -8.06
C GLN A 308 2.19 -14.60 -8.07
N GLN A 309 2.48 -13.39 -8.52
CA GLN A 309 3.87 -12.94 -8.76
C GLN A 309 4.76 -13.01 -7.53
N LEU A 310 4.24 -12.71 -6.33
CA LEU A 310 4.99 -12.87 -5.09
C LEU A 310 5.44 -14.33 -4.87
N PHE A 311 4.54 -15.30 -5.05
CA PHE A 311 4.85 -16.71 -4.85
C PHE A 311 5.84 -17.21 -5.89
N VAL A 312 5.71 -16.76 -7.14
CA VAL A 312 6.66 -17.10 -8.21
C VAL A 312 8.06 -16.55 -7.92
N LEU A 313 8.16 -15.30 -7.44
CA LEU A 313 9.44 -14.74 -7.00
C LEU A 313 10.05 -15.54 -5.84
N LEU A 314 9.26 -15.83 -4.80
CA LEU A 314 9.76 -16.60 -3.66
C LEU A 314 10.20 -18.01 -4.07
N GLY A 315 9.55 -18.59 -5.08
CA GLY A 315 9.93 -19.85 -5.71
C GLY A 315 11.28 -19.82 -6.45
N THR A 316 11.75 -18.65 -6.90
CA THR A 316 13.09 -18.51 -7.52
C THR A 316 14.21 -18.25 -6.50
N LEU A 317 13.86 -18.00 -5.23
CA LEU A 317 14.83 -17.74 -4.17
C LEU A 317 15.21 -19.04 -3.41
N PRO A 318 16.37 -19.07 -2.72
CA PRO A 318 16.75 -20.19 -1.85
C PRO A 318 15.66 -20.53 -0.83
N TRP A 319 15.53 -21.80 -0.46
CA TRP A 319 14.52 -22.28 0.51
C TRP A 319 13.06 -21.96 0.12
N ALA A 320 12.73 -21.98 -1.17
CA ALA A 320 11.36 -21.87 -1.67
C ALA A 320 10.34 -22.72 -0.88
N GLN A 321 10.73 -23.92 -0.43
CA GLN A 321 9.88 -24.80 0.40
C GLN A 321 9.48 -24.22 1.78
N ILE A 322 10.07 -23.11 2.22
CA ILE A 322 9.76 -22.42 3.47
C ILE A 322 9.19 -21.02 3.19
N THR A 323 9.64 -20.38 2.11
CA THR A 323 9.29 -18.99 1.80
C THR A 323 8.08 -18.86 0.89
N SER A 324 7.88 -19.81 -0.04
CA SER A 324 6.69 -19.85 -0.89
C SER A 324 5.61 -20.81 -0.38
N PHE A 325 5.98 -21.82 0.42
CA PHE A 325 5.15 -22.93 0.94
C PHE A 325 4.56 -22.68 2.33
#